data_AF-C5J600-F1
#
_entry.id   AF-C5J600-F1
#
_cell.length_a   1.000
_cell.length_b   1.000
_cell.length_c   1.000
_cell.angle_alpha   90.00
_cell.angle_beta   90.00
_cell.angle_gamma   90.00
#
_symmetry.space_group_name_H-M   'P 1'
#
loop_
_entity.id
_entity.type
_entity.pdbx_description
1 polymer ?
#
loop_
_entity_poly.entity_id
_entity_poly.type
_entity_poly.pdbx_seq_one_letter_code
_entity_poly.pdbx_strand_id
1 'polypeptide(L)'
;MNSVFDNILNVTSSDKKQIEIYQKQLETKRIIALKEIKLKHPEYWIDKHRIRTIHTIYGTIKVKITYLSKPTPNSNKRQVFAFYHDDFLKINKGKQYDVEFINRLNIVYFANKRIDNIYNKIPTIALLRHYLKQTKIPLILDLKSQNQTLLNEHINAFKHSENQLFKLEIDDTFLKFNNHTKRLKHKIRMLILHPIDQKTTNINYSKTIAFYVIEPTNNNQNKPAAQLKTVRIDPSKLLINGDGARWMKTLKNEFKCILKLDELHLKHQLKKLLLVEMEP
;
A
#
# COMPACT_ATOMS: atom_id res chain seq x y z
N MET A 1 -29.77 -10.88 6.72
CA MET A 1 -29.11 -9.57 6.91
C MET A 1 -28.73 -9.06 5.54
N ASN A 2 -29.50 -8.12 4.98
CA ASN A 2 -29.15 -7.49 3.70
C ASN A 2 -27.95 -6.59 3.96
N SER A 3 -26.84 -6.83 3.25
CA SER A 3 -25.64 -6.04 3.46
C SER A 3 -25.92 -4.64 2.90
N VAL A 4 -25.44 -3.61 3.59
CA VAL A 4 -25.49 -2.21 3.11
C VAL A 4 -24.86 -2.06 1.71
N PHE A 5 -24.13 -3.08 1.23
CA PHE A 5 -23.49 -3.15 -0.08
C PHE A 5 -24.38 -3.76 -1.18
N ASP A 6 -25.42 -4.52 -0.86
CA ASP A 6 -26.27 -5.17 -1.88
C ASP A 6 -27.15 -4.14 -2.62
N ASN A 7 -27.42 -3.00 -1.98
CA ASN A 7 -28.13 -1.86 -2.60
C ASN A 7 -27.26 -1.03 -3.57
N ILE A 8 -25.95 -1.27 -3.65
CA ILE A 8 -25.04 -0.53 -4.55
C ILE A 8 -25.01 -1.15 -5.96
N LEU A 9 -25.51 -2.38 -6.11
CA LEU A 9 -25.38 -3.19 -7.34
C LEU A 9 -26.44 -2.92 -8.43
N ASN A 10 -27.45 -2.08 -8.19
CA ASN A 10 -28.45 -1.70 -9.19
C ASN A 10 -28.18 -0.29 -9.76
N VAL A 11 -27.01 -0.11 -10.41
CA VAL A 11 -26.67 1.14 -11.11
C VAL A 11 -27.50 1.25 -12.39
N THR A 12 -28.66 1.88 -12.24
CA THR A 12 -29.67 2.05 -13.29
C THR A 12 -29.59 3.45 -13.90
N SER A 13 -30.25 3.65 -15.04
CA SER A 13 -30.43 4.94 -15.74
C SER A 13 -30.83 6.15 -14.86
N SER A 14 -31.27 5.89 -13.62
CA SER A 14 -31.53 6.85 -12.55
C SER A 14 -30.33 7.74 -12.22
N ASP A 15 -29.11 7.18 -12.07
CA ASP A 15 -27.95 7.95 -11.60
C ASP A 15 -27.43 8.95 -12.64
N LYS A 16 -27.50 8.59 -13.93
CA LYS A 16 -27.17 9.51 -15.03
C LYS A 16 -28.12 10.71 -15.05
N LYS A 17 -29.43 10.47 -14.85
CA LYS A 17 -30.43 11.55 -14.74
C LYS A 17 -30.16 12.43 -13.52
N GLN A 18 -29.77 11.86 -12.39
CA GLN A 18 -29.40 12.64 -11.19
C GLN A 18 -28.17 13.52 -11.43
N ILE A 19 -27.13 13.00 -12.09
CA ILE A 19 -25.95 13.80 -12.47
C ILE A 19 -26.35 14.97 -13.39
N GLU A 20 -27.20 14.73 -14.40
CA GLU A 20 -27.67 15.78 -15.31
C GLU A 20 -28.48 16.87 -14.57
N ILE A 21 -29.39 16.47 -13.69
CA ILE A 21 -30.18 17.39 -12.85
C ILE A 21 -29.24 18.24 -12.00
N TYR A 22 -28.29 17.60 -11.32
CA TYR A 22 -27.35 18.30 -10.46
C TYR A 22 -26.44 19.25 -11.24
N GLN A 23 -25.98 18.88 -12.44
CA GLN A 23 -25.23 19.77 -13.32
C GLN A 23 -26.03 21.01 -13.72
N LYS A 24 -27.32 20.83 -14.07
CA LYS A 24 -28.22 21.96 -14.37
C LYS A 24 -28.39 22.88 -13.16
N GLN A 25 -28.57 22.32 -11.97
CA GLN A 25 -28.68 23.10 -10.73
C GLN A 25 -27.42 23.92 -10.44
N LEU A 26 -26.23 23.33 -10.62
CA LEU A 26 -24.96 24.05 -10.45
C LEU A 26 -24.82 25.20 -11.46
N GLU A 27 -25.20 24.99 -12.72
CA GLU A 27 -25.17 26.05 -13.72
C GLU A 27 -26.15 27.19 -13.39
N THR A 28 -27.36 26.88 -12.93
CA THR A 28 -28.32 27.89 -12.46
C THR A 28 -27.75 28.68 -11.29
N LYS A 29 -27.18 28.00 -10.27
CA LYS A 29 -26.52 28.65 -9.14
C LYS A 29 -25.37 29.55 -9.58
N ARG A 30 -24.58 29.13 -10.57
CA ARG A 30 -23.51 29.94 -11.16
C ARG A 30 -24.04 31.23 -11.76
N ILE A 31 -25.11 31.16 -12.54
CA ILE A 31 -25.70 32.33 -13.21
C ILE A 31 -26.22 33.32 -12.17
N ILE A 32 -26.94 32.84 -11.15
CA ILE A 32 -27.46 33.68 -10.06
C ILE A 32 -26.31 34.34 -9.31
N ALA A 33 -25.32 33.56 -8.86
CA ALA A 33 -24.19 34.09 -8.11
C ALA A 33 -23.36 35.12 -8.90
N LEU A 34 -23.23 34.94 -10.23
CA LEU A 34 -22.55 35.92 -11.08
C LEU A 34 -23.35 37.23 -11.24
N LYS A 35 -24.68 37.17 -11.30
CA LYS A 35 -25.53 38.36 -11.29
C LYS A 35 -25.34 39.14 -9.98
N GLU A 36 -25.38 38.45 -8.85
CA GLU A 36 -25.16 39.07 -7.54
C GLU A 36 -23.77 39.68 -7.41
N ILE A 37 -22.72 38.99 -7.89
CA ILE A 37 -21.37 39.54 -7.89
C ILE A 37 -21.28 40.80 -8.74
N LYS A 38 -21.84 40.81 -9.95
CA LYS A 38 -21.81 42.00 -10.81
C LYS A 38 -22.52 43.20 -10.17
N LEU A 39 -23.58 42.94 -9.40
CA LEU A 39 -24.29 43.99 -8.66
C LEU A 39 -23.46 44.52 -7.48
N LYS A 40 -22.81 43.63 -6.71
CA LYS A 40 -22.03 44.00 -5.52
C LYS A 40 -20.61 44.49 -5.82
N HIS A 41 -20.03 44.02 -6.91
CA HIS A 41 -18.65 44.24 -7.32
C HIS A 41 -18.58 44.54 -8.83
N PRO A 42 -19.06 45.70 -9.28
CA PRO A 42 -19.06 46.08 -10.69
C PRO A 42 -17.65 46.18 -11.28
N GLU A 43 -16.62 46.34 -10.44
CA GLU A 43 -15.22 46.35 -10.82
C GLU A 43 -14.67 44.97 -11.20
N TYR A 44 -15.44 43.89 -11.02
CA TYR A 44 -15.04 42.53 -11.38
C TYR A 44 -15.48 42.16 -12.79
N TRP A 45 -14.54 41.60 -13.55
CA TRP A 45 -14.72 41.24 -14.96
C TRP A 45 -14.58 39.75 -15.10
N ILE A 46 -15.40 39.13 -15.94
CA ILE A 46 -15.21 37.72 -16.30
C ILE A 46 -13.99 37.66 -17.23
N ASP A 47 -12.91 37.03 -16.75
CA ASP A 47 -11.70 36.81 -17.53
C ASP A 47 -11.88 35.62 -18.47
N LYS A 48 -12.32 34.49 -17.91
CA LYS A 48 -12.58 33.26 -18.67
C LYS A 48 -13.45 32.28 -17.91
N HIS A 49 -13.93 31.29 -18.65
CA HIS A 49 -14.60 30.12 -18.11
C HIS A 49 -13.75 28.88 -18.35
N ARG A 50 -13.59 28.04 -17.32
CA ARG A 50 -12.92 26.75 -17.43
C ARG A 50 -13.89 25.63 -17.07
N ILE A 51 -14.01 24.65 -17.94
CA ILE A 51 -14.75 23.42 -17.63
C ILE A 51 -13.85 22.56 -16.74
N ARG A 52 -14.39 22.19 -15.58
CA ARG A 52 -13.77 21.27 -14.64
C ARG A 52 -14.56 19.97 -14.65
N THR A 53 -13.85 18.86 -14.68
CA THR A 53 -14.43 17.53 -14.56
C THR A 53 -14.17 17.01 -13.15
N ILE A 54 -15.22 16.60 -12.45
CA ILE A 54 -15.16 15.99 -11.12
C ILE A 54 -15.80 14.61 -11.20
N HIS A 55 -15.06 13.58 -10.79
CA HIS A 55 -15.56 12.22 -10.68
C HIS A 55 -16.15 12.00 -9.29
N THR A 56 -17.40 11.55 -9.23
CA THR A 56 -18.12 11.20 -8.01
C THR A 56 -18.48 9.72 -8.03
N ILE A 57 -19.04 9.23 -6.92
CA ILE A 57 -19.56 7.86 -6.83
C ILE A 57 -20.76 7.61 -7.77
N TYR A 58 -21.50 8.67 -8.14
CA TYR A 58 -22.68 8.60 -8.99
C TYR A 58 -22.38 8.88 -10.47
N GLY A 59 -21.17 9.32 -10.79
CA GLY A 59 -20.78 9.59 -12.18
C GLY A 59 -19.81 10.76 -12.33
N THR A 60 -19.81 11.39 -13.50
CA THR A 60 -18.89 12.49 -13.80
C THR A 60 -19.66 13.80 -13.96
N ILE A 61 -19.34 14.78 -13.13
CA ILE A 61 -19.92 16.11 -13.19
C ILE A 61 -18.95 17.02 -13.94
N LYS A 62 -19.42 17.67 -15.02
CA LYS A 62 -18.72 18.75 -15.71
C LYS A 62 -19.33 20.09 -15.32
N VAL A 63 -18.51 20.97 -14.74
CA VAL A 63 -18.94 22.25 -14.18
C VAL A 63 -18.10 23.40 -14.71
N LYS A 64 -18.71 24.56 -14.89
CA LYS A 64 -18.01 25.76 -15.36
C LYS A 64 -17.51 26.58 -14.18
N ILE A 65 -16.19 26.62 -13.98
CA ILE A 65 -15.55 27.54 -13.03
C ILE A 65 -15.31 28.87 -13.75
N THR A 66 -15.73 29.96 -13.11
CA THR A 66 -15.54 31.31 -13.66
C THR A 66 -14.31 31.93 -13.03
N TYR A 67 -13.42 32.44 -13.86
CA TYR A 67 -12.30 33.25 -13.41
C TYR A 67 -12.71 34.71 -13.52
N LEU A 68 -12.63 35.41 -12.39
CA LEU A 68 -12.88 36.84 -12.31
C LEU A 68 -11.55 37.56 -12.26
N SER A 69 -11.51 38.76 -12.84
CA SER A 69 -10.36 39.65 -12.78
C SER A 69 -10.78 41.01 -12.23
N LYS A 70 -9.88 41.64 -11.49
CA LYS A 70 -10.05 43.03 -11.02
C LYS A 70 -8.76 43.82 -11.24
N PRO A 71 -8.82 45.13 -11.46
CA PRO A 71 -7.64 45.97 -11.50
C PRO A 71 -6.87 45.88 -10.18
N THR A 72 -5.54 45.80 -10.23
CA THR A 72 -4.73 46.01 -9.04
C THR A 72 -4.58 47.51 -8.77
N PRO A 73 -4.74 47.97 -7.51
CA PRO A 73 -4.48 49.36 -7.17
C PRO A 73 -3.06 49.75 -7.61
N ASN A 74 -2.92 50.92 -8.24
CA ASN A 74 -1.65 51.50 -8.67
C ASN A 74 -0.83 50.62 -9.62
N SER A 75 -1.48 49.75 -10.41
CA SER A 75 -0.83 48.91 -11.42
C SER A 75 -1.72 48.69 -12.63
N ASN A 76 -1.13 48.69 -13.82
CA ASN A 76 -1.80 48.29 -15.07
C ASN A 76 -2.09 46.77 -15.15
N LYS A 77 -1.76 46.01 -14.09
CA LYS A 77 -2.02 44.59 -14.01
C LYS A 77 -3.46 44.31 -13.52
N ARG A 78 -3.94 43.11 -13.80
CA ARG A 78 -5.20 42.58 -13.27
C ARG A 78 -4.91 41.38 -12.37
N GLN A 79 -5.57 41.33 -11.22
CA GLN A 79 -5.55 40.17 -10.35
C GLN A 79 -6.66 39.22 -10.77
N VAL A 80 -6.31 37.98 -11.11
CA VAL A 80 -7.26 36.94 -11.52
C VAL A 80 -7.46 35.93 -10.40
N PHE A 81 -8.71 35.57 -10.10
CA PHE A 81 -9.04 34.57 -9.11
C PHE A 81 -10.19 33.67 -9.58
N ALA A 82 -10.16 32.40 -9.14
CA ALA A 82 -11.21 31.44 -9.44
C ALA A 82 -12.40 31.62 -8.50
N PHE A 83 -13.59 31.81 -9.07
CA PHE A 83 -14.85 31.92 -8.34
C PHE A 83 -15.57 30.57 -8.27
N TYR A 84 -15.75 30.07 -7.05
CA TYR A 84 -16.47 28.84 -6.72
C TYR A 84 -17.86 29.22 -6.17
N HIS A 85 -18.87 29.10 -7.04
CA HIS A 85 -20.23 29.61 -6.80
C HIS A 85 -21.10 28.72 -5.91
N ASP A 86 -20.62 27.53 -5.53
CA ASP A 86 -21.36 26.58 -4.70
C ASP A 86 -20.40 25.84 -3.76
N ASP A 87 -20.88 25.42 -2.60
CA ASP A 87 -20.09 24.77 -1.56
C ASP A 87 -19.50 23.43 -2.02
N PHE A 88 -20.21 22.67 -2.87
CA PHE A 88 -19.67 21.46 -3.49
C PHE A 88 -18.36 21.75 -4.24
N LEU A 89 -18.30 22.88 -4.96
CA LEU A 89 -17.11 23.27 -5.71
C LEU A 89 -16.01 23.84 -4.82
N LYS A 90 -16.37 24.48 -3.69
CA LYS A 90 -15.40 24.93 -2.68
C LYS A 90 -14.73 23.74 -2.00
N ILE A 91 -15.50 22.73 -1.60
CA ILE A 91 -15.00 21.49 -0.97
C ILE A 91 -14.07 20.73 -1.93
N ASN A 92 -14.42 20.71 -3.21
CA ASN A 92 -13.69 20.03 -4.28
C ASN A 92 -12.69 20.91 -5.04
N LYS A 93 -12.32 22.06 -4.45
CA LYS A 93 -11.30 22.96 -5.02
C LYS A 93 -9.99 22.20 -5.23
N GLY A 94 -9.48 22.25 -6.46
CA GLY A 94 -8.20 21.63 -6.82
C GLY A 94 -8.26 20.10 -7.06
N LYS A 95 -9.38 19.44 -6.77
CA LYS A 95 -9.55 17.99 -6.92
C LYS A 95 -10.22 17.59 -8.24
N GLN A 96 -9.79 16.46 -8.80
CA GLN A 96 -10.45 15.81 -9.94
C GLN A 96 -11.50 14.79 -9.47
N TYR A 97 -11.44 14.41 -8.21
CA TYR A 97 -12.29 13.41 -7.58
C TYR A 97 -12.98 14.07 -6.39
N ASP A 98 -14.26 13.77 -6.22
CA ASP A 98 -15.02 14.23 -5.08
C ASP A 98 -14.47 13.62 -3.77
N VAL A 99 -14.57 14.37 -2.68
CA VAL A 99 -14.09 13.93 -1.36
C VAL A 99 -14.80 12.67 -0.91
N GLU A 100 -16.13 12.57 -1.09
CA GLU A 100 -16.86 11.35 -0.73
C GLU A 100 -16.38 10.16 -1.57
N PHE A 101 -16.10 10.38 -2.86
CA PHE A 101 -15.57 9.35 -3.73
C PHE A 101 -14.18 8.87 -3.28
N ILE A 102 -13.29 9.78 -2.91
CA ILE A 102 -11.99 9.46 -2.32
C ILE A 102 -12.16 8.64 -1.03
N ASN A 103 -13.10 9.01 -0.15
CA ASN A 103 -13.36 8.29 1.10
C ASN A 103 -13.82 6.86 0.84
N ARG A 104 -14.74 6.65 -0.11
CA ARG A 104 -15.23 5.32 -0.44
C ARG A 104 -14.15 4.46 -1.09
N LEU A 105 -13.36 5.02 -2.02
CA LEU A 105 -12.22 4.30 -2.60
C LEU A 105 -11.21 3.90 -1.54
N ASN A 106 -10.96 4.75 -0.54
CA ASN A 106 -10.10 4.45 0.58
C ASN A 106 -10.58 3.21 1.34
N ILE A 107 -11.87 3.16 1.68
CA ILE A 107 -12.48 2.02 2.39
C ILE A 107 -12.34 0.73 1.58
N VAL A 108 -12.63 0.76 0.27
CA VAL A 108 -12.58 -0.45 -0.57
C VAL A 108 -11.15 -0.94 -0.76
N TYR A 109 -10.22 -0.02 -1.07
CA TYR A 109 -8.80 -0.35 -1.30
C TYR A 109 -8.17 -1.00 -0.06
N PHE A 110 -8.49 -0.50 1.14
CA PHE A 110 -7.93 -1.02 2.39
C PHE A 110 -8.68 -2.21 2.98
N ALA A 111 -9.91 -2.51 2.52
CA ALA A 111 -10.63 -3.72 2.90
C ALA A 111 -10.17 -4.97 2.12
N ASN A 112 -9.10 -4.89 1.32
CA ASN A 112 -8.68 -5.93 0.36
C ASN A 112 -9.83 -6.43 -0.54
N LYS A 113 -10.87 -5.61 -0.72
CA LYS A 113 -11.97 -5.93 -1.62
C LYS A 113 -11.57 -5.53 -3.02
N ARG A 114 -11.87 -6.40 -3.99
CA ARG A 114 -11.62 -6.13 -5.39
C ARG A 114 -12.47 -4.91 -5.79
N ILE A 115 -11.82 -3.86 -6.31
CA ILE A 115 -12.51 -2.70 -6.91
C ILE A 115 -12.96 -3.14 -8.30
N ASP A 116 -13.79 -4.17 -8.39
CA ASP A 116 -14.33 -4.61 -9.68
C ASP A 116 -15.37 -3.58 -10.13
N ASN A 117 -15.24 -3.05 -11.36
CA ASN A 117 -16.21 -2.31 -12.20
C ASN A 117 -17.14 -1.23 -11.59
N ILE A 118 -17.09 -0.94 -10.28
CA ILE A 118 -18.02 -0.03 -9.60
C ILE A 118 -17.76 1.43 -10.00
N TYR A 119 -16.52 1.76 -10.38
CA TYR A 119 -16.14 3.12 -10.74
C TYR A 119 -15.37 3.15 -12.05
N ASN A 120 -15.97 3.73 -13.09
CA ASN A 120 -15.37 3.83 -14.43
C ASN A 120 -14.06 4.62 -14.49
N LYS A 121 -13.72 5.39 -13.43
CA LYS A 121 -12.51 6.21 -13.35
C LYS A 121 -11.96 6.18 -11.94
N ILE A 122 -10.95 5.35 -11.71
CA ILE A 122 -10.24 5.24 -10.42
C ILE A 122 -8.98 6.11 -10.47
N PRO A 123 -8.66 6.91 -9.43
CA PRO A 123 -7.40 7.65 -9.35
C PRO A 123 -6.22 6.68 -9.25
N THR A 124 -5.04 7.10 -9.75
CA THR A 124 -3.81 6.37 -9.47
C THR A 124 -3.52 6.34 -7.97
N ILE A 125 -2.80 5.32 -7.50
CA ILE A 125 -2.41 5.21 -6.08
C ILE A 125 -1.69 6.48 -5.59
N ALA A 126 -0.82 7.05 -6.43
CA ALA A 126 -0.10 8.30 -6.11
C ALA A 126 -1.07 9.49 -5.92
N LEU A 127 -2.07 9.61 -6.80
CA LEU A 127 -3.08 10.67 -6.73
C LEU A 127 -4.02 10.50 -5.54
N LEU A 128 -4.42 9.26 -5.23
CA LEU A 128 -5.21 8.93 -4.05
C LEU A 128 -4.46 9.34 -2.77
N ARG A 129 -3.17 8.95 -2.66
CA ARG A 129 -2.31 9.35 -1.53
C ARG A 129 -2.17 10.87 -1.41
N HIS A 130 -2.05 11.57 -2.53
CA HIS A 130 -1.99 13.04 -2.54
C HIS A 130 -3.26 13.65 -1.94
N TYR A 131 -4.43 13.18 -2.36
CA TYR A 131 -5.70 13.69 -1.83
C TYR A 131 -5.93 13.36 -0.37
N LEU A 132 -5.60 12.15 0.08
CA LEU A 132 -5.69 11.76 1.50
C LEU A 132 -4.87 12.68 2.40
N LYS A 133 -3.67 13.07 1.97
CA LYS A 133 -2.83 14.03 2.71
C LYS A 133 -3.49 15.41 2.81
N GLN A 134 -4.15 15.87 1.75
CA GLN A 134 -4.77 17.20 1.71
C GLN A 134 -6.06 17.29 2.54
N THR A 135 -6.84 16.22 2.60
CA THR A 135 -8.14 16.21 3.27
C THR A 135 -8.05 16.00 4.77
N LYS A 136 -6.84 15.78 5.33
CA LYS A 136 -6.62 15.39 6.74
C LYS A 136 -7.49 14.21 7.18
N ILE A 137 -7.99 13.42 6.21
CA ILE A 137 -8.64 12.16 6.52
C ILE A 137 -7.55 11.35 7.20
N PRO A 138 -7.76 10.91 8.46
CA PRO A 138 -6.83 9.99 9.09
C PRO A 138 -6.57 8.90 8.06
N LEU A 139 -5.31 8.59 7.75
CA LEU A 139 -5.03 7.38 7.00
C LEU A 139 -5.73 6.28 7.81
N ILE A 140 -6.90 5.83 7.35
CA ILE A 140 -7.59 4.73 7.99
C ILE A 140 -6.62 3.60 7.69
N LEU A 141 -5.81 3.29 8.71
CA LEU A 141 -4.83 2.21 8.79
C LEU A 141 -3.40 2.62 8.39
N ASP A 142 -2.61 2.85 9.43
CA ASP A 142 -1.17 2.63 9.38
C ASP A 142 -0.94 1.16 8.98
N LEU A 143 -0.56 0.93 7.72
CA LEU A 143 -0.20 -0.42 7.21
C LEU A 143 0.80 -1.12 8.13
N LYS A 144 1.64 -0.35 8.83
CA LYS A 144 2.56 -0.87 9.84
C LYS A 144 1.80 -1.45 11.03
N SER A 145 0.76 -0.79 11.53
CA SER A 145 -0.05 -1.28 12.64
C SER A 145 -0.86 -2.51 12.24
N GLN A 146 -1.43 -2.56 11.02
CA GLN A 146 -2.16 -3.75 10.55
C GLN A 146 -1.23 -4.95 10.33
N ASN A 147 -0.08 -4.73 9.69
CA ASN A 147 0.93 -5.78 9.55
C ASN A 147 1.42 -6.24 10.92
N GLN A 148 1.57 -5.32 11.88
CA GLN A 148 1.92 -5.67 13.25
C GLN A 148 0.82 -6.49 13.93
N THR A 149 -0.46 -6.16 13.75
CA THR A 149 -1.59 -6.93 14.28
C THR A 149 -1.64 -8.33 13.68
N LEU A 150 -1.59 -8.46 12.35
CA LEU A 150 -1.52 -9.75 11.65
C LEU A 150 -0.31 -10.58 12.10
N LEU A 151 0.86 -9.94 12.19
CA LEU A 151 2.07 -10.59 12.70
C LEU A 151 1.87 -11.07 14.14
N ASN A 152 1.27 -10.25 15.00
CA ASN A 152 0.98 -10.61 16.40
C ASN A 152 -0.06 -11.74 16.49
N GLU A 153 -1.09 -11.74 15.65
CA GLU A 153 -2.09 -12.81 15.55
C GLU A 153 -1.43 -14.13 15.14
N HIS A 154 -0.58 -14.10 14.12
CA HIS A 154 0.23 -15.25 13.75
C HIS A 154 1.13 -15.68 14.92
N ILE A 155 1.93 -14.78 15.50
CA ILE A 155 2.80 -15.08 16.65
C ILE A 155 2.00 -15.70 17.81
N ASN A 156 0.80 -15.22 18.10
CA ASN A 156 -0.05 -15.77 19.16
C ASN A 156 -0.58 -17.16 18.79
N ALA A 157 -1.06 -17.37 17.56
CA ALA A 157 -1.44 -18.70 17.09
C ALA A 157 -0.27 -19.71 17.15
N PHE A 158 0.96 -19.23 16.98
CA PHE A 158 2.20 -20.01 17.14
C PHE A 158 2.53 -20.34 18.59
N LYS A 159 2.37 -19.39 19.53
CA LYS A 159 2.64 -19.65 20.96
C LYS A 159 1.75 -20.75 21.54
N HIS A 160 0.55 -20.91 20.98
CA HIS A 160 -0.43 -21.91 21.42
C HIS A 160 -0.37 -23.23 20.62
N SER A 161 0.53 -23.37 19.64
CA SER A 161 0.73 -24.65 18.97
C SER A 161 1.60 -25.57 19.84
N GLU A 162 0.97 -26.32 20.73
CA GLU A 162 1.63 -27.44 21.42
C GLU A 162 2.03 -28.51 20.39
N ASN A 163 3.19 -29.14 20.58
CA ASN A 163 3.69 -30.27 19.79
C ASN A 163 4.00 -30.01 18.29
N GLN A 164 4.70 -28.90 17.97
CA GLN A 164 5.23 -28.67 16.62
C GLN A 164 6.75 -28.53 16.62
N LEU A 165 7.40 -29.08 15.59
CA LEU A 165 8.80 -28.83 15.27
C LEU A 165 8.84 -27.70 14.22
N PHE A 166 9.84 -26.84 14.28
CA PHE A 166 9.94 -25.68 13.39
C PHE A 166 11.18 -25.79 12.51
N LYS A 167 11.00 -25.77 11.19
CA LYS A 167 12.10 -25.64 10.25
C LYS A 167 12.31 -24.16 9.93
N LEU A 168 13.52 -23.66 10.20
CA LEU A 168 13.98 -22.38 9.73
C LEU A 168 14.69 -22.57 8.40
N GLU A 169 14.07 -22.09 7.34
CA GLU A 169 14.66 -21.96 6.01
C GLU A 169 15.19 -20.54 5.83
N ILE A 170 16.27 -20.41 5.08
CA ILE A 170 16.95 -19.15 4.95
C ILE A 170 17.35 -18.96 3.50
N ASP A 171 16.99 -17.80 2.97
CA ASP A 171 17.27 -17.43 1.58
C ASP A 171 17.89 -16.04 1.51
N ASP A 172 18.88 -15.89 0.64
CA ASP A 172 19.61 -14.65 0.40
C ASP A 172 19.46 -14.27 -1.08
N THR A 173 18.61 -13.28 -1.36
CA THR A 173 18.46 -12.70 -2.70
C THR A 173 19.26 -11.40 -2.80
N PHE A 174 19.74 -11.04 -4.00
CA PHE A 174 20.49 -9.80 -4.21
C PHE A 174 19.80 -8.88 -5.22
N LEU A 175 19.54 -7.63 -4.80
CA LEU A 175 19.10 -6.56 -5.69
C LEU A 175 20.29 -5.72 -6.15
N LYS A 176 20.31 -5.42 -7.44
CA LYS A 176 21.32 -4.55 -8.05
C LYS A 176 20.63 -3.27 -8.49
N PHE A 177 21.02 -2.16 -7.88
CA PHE A 177 20.60 -0.83 -8.31
C PHE A 177 21.76 -0.19 -9.06
N ASN A 178 21.54 0.12 -10.33
CA ASN A 178 22.46 0.94 -11.11
C ASN A 178 22.08 2.40 -10.85
N ASN A 179 22.88 3.10 -10.05
CA ASN A 179 22.85 4.56 -10.06
C ASN A 179 23.94 5.05 -11.02
N HIS A 180 23.74 6.20 -11.68
CA HIS A 180 24.60 6.72 -12.74
C HIS A 180 26.11 6.75 -12.38
N THR A 181 26.45 6.80 -11.09
CA THR A 181 27.82 6.86 -10.58
C THR A 181 28.31 5.59 -9.90
N LYS A 182 27.42 4.69 -9.43
CA LYS A 182 27.80 3.48 -8.67
C LYS A 182 26.78 2.35 -8.81
N ARG A 183 27.28 1.12 -8.88
CA ARG A 183 26.47 -0.10 -8.76
C ARG A 183 26.29 -0.44 -7.28
N LEU A 184 25.09 -0.22 -6.75
CA LEU A 184 24.74 -0.58 -5.37
C LEU A 184 24.15 -1.99 -5.35
N LYS A 185 24.81 -2.92 -4.65
CA LYS A 185 24.29 -4.25 -4.40
C LYS A 185 23.66 -4.27 -3.01
N HIS A 186 22.37 -4.57 -2.95
CA HIS A 186 21.65 -4.81 -1.71
C HIS A 186 21.39 -6.30 -1.56
N LYS A 187 21.49 -6.77 -0.33
CA LYS A 187 21.16 -8.12 0.09
C LYS A 187 19.78 -8.09 0.73
N ILE A 188 18.88 -8.93 0.23
CA ILE A 188 17.64 -9.29 0.89
C ILE A 188 17.90 -10.60 1.59
N ARG A 189 17.92 -10.58 2.91
CA ARG A 189 17.99 -11.80 3.73
C ARG A 189 16.59 -12.11 4.23
N MET A 190 16.12 -13.32 3.94
CA MET A 190 14.81 -13.82 4.35
C MET A 190 14.99 -15.05 5.23
N LEU A 191 14.37 -15.04 6.41
CA LEU A 191 14.21 -16.19 7.29
C LEU A 191 12.76 -16.63 7.21
N ILE A 192 12.52 -17.87 6.79
CA ILE A 192 11.18 -18.44 6.71
C ILE A 192 11.05 -19.52 7.79
N LEU A 193 10.11 -19.30 8.70
CA LEU A 193 9.79 -20.22 9.77
C LEU A 193 8.60 -21.09 9.37
N HIS A 194 8.87 -22.38 9.15
CA HIS A 194 7.90 -23.38 8.76
C HIS A 194 7.50 -24.24 9.96
N PRO A 195 6.23 -24.24 10.37
CA PRO A 195 5.74 -25.25 11.30
C PRO A 195 5.64 -26.61 10.61
N ILE A 196 6.20 -27.63 11.25
CA ILE A 196 6.09 -29.03 10.84
C ILE A 196 5.07 -29.71 11.76
N ASP A 197 4.06 -30.31 11.13
CA ASP A 197 3.12 -31.17 11.84
C ASP A 197 3.82 -32.48 12.23
N GLN A 198 3.89 -32.77 13.52
CA GLN A 198 4.52 -33.98 14.04
C GLN A 198 3.86 -35.27 13.55
N LYS A 199 2.56 -35.24 13.19
CA LYS A 199 1.84 -36.43 12.70
C LYS A 199 2.19 -36.77 11.26
N THR A 200 2.35 -35.76 10.41
CA THR A 200 2.52 -35.95 8.96
C THR A 200 3.94 -35.65 8.49
N THR A 201 4.80 -35.10 9.35
CA THR A 201 6.14 -34.59 9.02
C THR A 201 6.15 -33.53 7.90
N ASN A 202 4.98 -33.04 7.51
CA ASN A 202 4.81 -32.08 6.42
C ASN A 202 4.84 -30.64 6.93
N ILE A 203 5.32 -29.73 6.08
CA ILE A 203 5.28 -28.29 6.33
C ILE A 203 3.86 -27.78 6.18
N ASN A 204 3.35 -27.08 7.21
CA ASN A 204 2.09 -26.36 7.10
C ASN A 204 2.33 -24.94 6.55
N TYR A 205 2.24 -24.82 5.22
CA TYR A 205 2.46 -23.54 4.51
C TYR A 205 1.48 -22.44 4.93
N SER A 206 0.24 -22.77 5.29
CA SER A 206 -0.78 -21.79 5.71
C SER A 206 -0.41 -21.05 7.00
N LYS A 207 0.51 -21.60 7.78
CA LYS A 207 1.00 -21.03 9.03
C LYS A 207 2.43 -20.54 8.93
N THR A 208 3.07 -20.51 7.76
CA THR A 208 4.47 -20.09 7.64
C THR A 208 4.65 -18.59 7.91
N ILE A 209 5.70 -18.20 8.65
CA ILE A 209 6.05 -16.79 8.86
C ILE A 209 7.37 -16.48 8.16
N ALA A 210 7.41 -15.40 7.37
CA ALA A 210 8.64 -14.90 6.77
C ALA A 210 9.09 -13.59 7.45
N PHE A 211 10.35 -13.55 7.86
CA PHE A 211 11.05 -12.36 8.32
C PHE A 211 12.04 -11.96 7.25
N TYR A 212 12.09 -10.69 6.86
CA TYR A 212 13.05 -10.24 5.87
C TYR A 212 13.65 -8.89 6.24
N VAL A 213 14.89 -8.70 5.79
CA VAL A 213 15.60 -7.42 5.89
C VAL A 213 16.29 -7.14 4.57
N ILE A 214 16.21 -5.88 4.13
CA ILE A 214 16.91 -5.37 2.96
C ILE A 214 18.04 -4.48 3.45
N GLU A 215 19.29 -4.88 3.19
CA GLU A 215 20.47 -4.18 3.66
C GLU A 215 21.52 -4.01 2.56
N PRO A 216 22.35 -2.96 2.62
CA PRO A 216 23.56 -2.89 1.79
C PRO A 216 24.43 -4.12 2.05
N THR A 217 25.05 -4.70 1.02
CA THR A 217 25.88 -5.92 1.17
C THR A 217 27.02 -5.80 2.17
N ASN A 218 27.42 -4.57 2.52
CA ASN A 218 28.56 -4.30 3.40
C ASN A 218 28.14 -4.21 4.87
N ASN A 219 26.84 -4.33 5.18
CA ASN A 219 26.34 -4.28 6.54
C ASN A 219 26.25 -5.72 7.11
N ASN A 220 26.93 -5.96 8.24
CA ASN A 220 27.01 -7.29 8.87
C ASN A 220 25.97 -7.50 9.98
N GLN A 221 24.99 -6.61 10.13
CA GLN A 221 23.98 -6.74 11.18
C GLN A 221 22.98 -7.83 10.82
N ASN A 222 22.94 -8.92 11.61
CA ASN A 222 22.02 -10.04 11.42
C ASN A 222 20.58 -9.70 11.91
N LYS A 223 20.01 -8.58 11.45
CA LYS A 223 18.71 -8.06 11.90
C LYS A 223 17.52 -9.04 11.78
N PRO A 224 17.45 -9.94 10.78
CA PRO A 224 16.39 -10.95 10.73
C PRO A 224 16.34 -11.86 11.98
N ALA A 225 17.49 -12.14 12.60
CA ALA A 225 17.57 -12.95 13.82
C ALA A 225 16.90 -12.24 15.02
N ALA A 226 17.09 -10.92 15.12
CA ALA A 226 16.44 -10.12 16.17
C ALA A 226 14.91 -10.14 16.03
N GLN A 227 14.38 -10.15 14.80
CA GLN A 227 12.94 -10.27 14.56
C GLN A 227 12.43 -11.67 14.93
N LEU A 228 13.14 -12.73 14.57
CA LEU A 228 12.77 -14.11 14.92
C LEU A 228 12.72 -14.34 16.44
N LYS A 229 13.61 -13.71 17.21
CA LYS A 229 13.60 -13.79 18.68
C LYS A 229 12.28 -13.32 19.31
N THR A 230 11.51 -12.45 18.64
CA THR A 230 10.22 -11.97 19.16
C THR A 230 9.15 -13.07 19.22
N VAL A 231 9.32 -14.16 18.45
CA VAL A 231 8.39 -15.30 18.39
C VAL A 231 8.49 -16.20 19.64
N ARG A 232 9.62 -16.15 20.38
CA ARG A 232 9.87 -16.96 21.60
C ARG A 232 9.66 -18.47 21.40
N ILE A 233 10.30 -19.03 20.37
CA ILE A 233 10.27 -20.46 20.08
C ILE A 233 11.21 -21.20 21.03
N ASP A 234 10.79 -22.38 21.50
CA ASP A 234 11.66 -23.30 22.23
C ASP A 234 12.87 -23.70 21.34
N PRO A 235 14.12 -23.39 21.74
CA PRO A 235 15.32 -23.73 21.00
C PRO A 235 15.42 -25.21 20.58
N SER A 236 14.94 -26.12 21.42
CA SER A 236 15.00 -27.57 21.17
C SER A 236 14.10 -28.01 20.00
N LYS A 237 13.07 -27.22 19.70
CA LYS A 237 12.10 -27.47 18.63
C LYS A 237 12.44 -26.73 17.34
N LEU A 238 13.51 -25.93 17.32
CA LEU A 238 13.94 -25.18 16.14
C LEU A 238 15.05 -25.95 15.40
N LEU A 239 14.80 -26.18 14.11
CA LEU A 239 15.72 -26.85 13.19
C LEU A 239 16.10 -25.88 12.08
N ILE A 240 17.38 -25.49 12.01
CA ILE A 240 17.92 -24.75 10.87
C ILE A 240 18.32 -25.77 9.81
N ASN A 241 17.83 -25.62 8.58
CA ASN A 241 18.24 -26.45 7.45
C ASN A 241 19.00 -25.62 6.41
N GLY A 242 20.15 -26.09 5.92
CA GLY A 242 20.88 -25.42 4.84
C GLY A 242 22.33 -25.91 4.64
N ASP A 243 23.12 -25.13 3.92
CA ASP A 243 24.44 -25.50 3.37
C ASP A 243 25.60 -25.53 4.40
N GLY A 244 25.37 -25.09 5.64
CA GLY A 244 26.39 -25.04 6.69
C GLY A 244 27.29 -23.81 6.65
N ALA A 245 26.88 -22.75 5.95
CA ALA A 245 27.61 -21.49 5.90
C ALA A 245 27.96 -20.93 7.30
N ARG A 246 29.06 -20.18 7.41
CA ARG A 246 29.60 -19.66 8.69
C ARG A 246 28.56 -18.92 9.52
N TRP A 247 27.68 -18.16 8.88
CA TRP A 247 26.63 -17.40 9.54
C TRP A 247 25.47 -18.28 10.06
N MET A 248 25.21 -19.44 9.46
CA MET A 248 24.24 -20.41 10.01
C MET A 248 24.75 -20.99 11.33
N LYS A 249 26.08 -21.19 11.46
CA LYS A 249 26.70 -21.57 12.73
C LYS A 249 26.52 -20.45 13.77
N THR A 250 26.62 -19.19 13.36
CA THR A 250 26.31 -18.04 14.24
C THR A 250 24.86 -18.08 14.70
N LEU A 251 23.90 -18.31 13.80
CA LEU A 251 22.48 -18.42 14.18
C LEU A 251 22.22 -19.62 15.09
N LYS A 252 22.82 -20.79 14.79
CA LYS A 252 22.73 -21.98 15.65
C LYS A 252 23.14 -21.65 17.08
N ASN A 253 24.27 -20.96 17.25
CA ASN A 253 24.78 -20.58 18.57
C ASN A 253 23.88 -19.53 19.25
N GLU A 254 23.39 -18.57 18.48
CA GLU A 254 22.53 -17.48 18.98
C GLU A 254 21.15 -17.98 19.43
N PHE A 255 20.58 -18.95 18.71
CA PHE A 255 19.28 -19.55 19.01
C PHE A 255 19.35 -20.83 19.82
N LYS A 256 20.55 -21.37 20.08
CA LYS A 256 20.78 -22.66 20.76
C LYS A 256 19.97 -23.82 20.15
N CYS A 257 19.89 -23.86 18.82
CA CYS A 257 19.01 -24.76 18.08
C CYS A 257 19.79 -25.85 17.32
N ILE A 258 19.06 -26.77 16.67
CA ILE A 258 19.65 -27.85 15.88
C ILE A 258 19.97 -27.32 14.48
N LEU A 259 21.19 -27.57 13.99
CA LEU A 259 21.58 -27.31 12.61
C LEU A 259 21.63 -28.64 11.86
N LYS A 260 20.79 -28.80 10.85
CA LYS A 260 20.82 -29.90 9.89
C LYS A 260 21.41 -29.40 8.58
N LEU A 261 22.41 -30.11 8.09
CA LEU A 261 23.00 -29.84 6.78
C LEU A 261 22.09 -30.39 5.70
N ASP A 262 21.96 -29.64 4.61
CA ASP A 262 21.20 -30.04 3.44
C ASP A 262 21.85 -31.26 2.78
N GLU A 263 21.03 -32.26 2.47
CA GLU A 263 21.46 -33.53 1.90
C GLU A 263 22.08 -33.34 0.51
N LEU A 264 21.60 -32.37 -0.28
CA LEU A 264 22.17 -32.06 -1.59
C LEU A 264 23.61 -31.53 -1.46
N HIS A 265 23.84 -30.63 -0.51
CA HIS A 265 25.17 -30.07 -0.25
C HIS A 265 26.12 -31.12 0.31
N LEU A 266 25.65 -31.96 1.24
CA LEU A 266 26.41 -33.10 1.77
C LEU A 266 26.81 -34.07 0.65
N LYS A 267 25.85 -34.49 -0.19
CA LYS A 267 26.12 -35.38 -1.34
C LYS A 267 27.11 -34.76 -2.31
N HIS A 268 26.97 -33.47 -2.61
CA HIS A 268 27.91 -32.76 -3.49
C HIS A 268 29.33 -32.72 -2.92
N GLN A 269 29.47 -32.47 -1.62
CA GLN A 269 30.77 -32.38 -0.95
C GLN A 269 31.44 -33.75 -0.81
N LEU A 270 30.68 -34.80 -0.49
CA LEU A 270 31.16 -36.18 -0.49
C LEU A 270 31.61 -36.63 -1.88
N LYS A 271 30.85 -36.28 -2.93
CA LYS A 271 31.24 -36.56 -4.32
C LYS A 271 32.55 -35.88 -4.71
N LYS A 272 32.81 -34.65 -4.25
CA LYS A 272 34.08 -33.96 -4.48
C LYS A 272 35.25 -34.65 -3.80
N LEU A 273 35.09 -35.11 -2.56
CA LEU A 273 36.14 -35.82 -1.83
C LEU A 273 36.51 -37.15 -2.51
N LEU A 274 35.51 -37.90 -2.97
CA LEU A 274 35.71 -39.15 -3.70
C LEU A 274 36.40 -38.95 -5.06
N LEU A 275 36.26 -37.78 -5.69
CA LEU A 275 36.94 -37.47 -6.95
C LEU A 275 38.41 -37.06 -6.74
N VAL A 276 38.75 -36.48 -5.58
CA VAL A 276 40.13 -36.08 -5.24
C VAL A 276 40.99 -37.30 -4.90
N GLU A 277 40.42 -38.40 -4.42
CA GLU A 277 41.14 -39.66 -4.19
C GLU A 277 41.33 -40.51 -5.46
N MET A 278 40.77 -40.07 -6.61
CA MET A 278 40.85 -40.77 -7.89
C MET A 278 41.73 -40.07 -8.94
N GLU A 279 42.30 -38.90 -8.63
CA GLU A 279 43.38 -38.30 -9.43
C GLU A 279 44.74 -38.71 -8.83
N PRO A 280 45.61 -39.40 -9.61
CA PRO A 280 46.92 -39.86 -9.14
C PRO A 280 47.90 -38.72 -8.86
#